data_AF-A0A7N8X9W1-F1
#
_entry.id   AF-A0A7N8X9W1-F1
#
_cell.length_a   1.000
_cell.length_b   1.000
_cell.length_c   1.000
_cell.angle_alpha   90.00
_cell.angle_beta   90.00
_cell.angle_gamma   90.00
#
_symmetry.space_group_name_H-M   'P 1'
#
loop_
_entity.id
_entity.type
_entity.pdbx_description
1 polymer ?
#
loop_
_entity_poly.entity_id
_entity_poly.type
_entity_poly.pdbx_seq_one_letter_code
_entity_poly.pdbx_strand_id
1 'polypeptide(L)' 'MVDDKPTRTGLNEAWRYAGGFARPVTLSEVLLKGFKWGFAAFTVALAIEYTFFPPKKGGH' A
#
# COMPACT_ATOMS: atom_id res chain seq x y z
N MET A 1 16.36 -18.91 40.58
CA MET A 1 15.83 -19.51 39.35
C MET A 1 14.32 -19.56 39.51
N VAL A 2 13.62 -18.61 38.88
CA VAL A 2 12.15 -18.57 38.88
C VAL A 2 11.71 -19.40 37.68
N ASP A 3 11.01 -20.49 37.93
CA ASP A 3 10.36 -21.31 36.91
C ASP A 3 9.27 -20.46 36.24
N ASP A 4 9.58 -19.84 35.10
CA ASP A 4 8.58 -19.18 34.28
C ASP A 4 7.84 -20.26 33.48
N LYS A 5 6.83 -20.89 34.11
CA LYS A 5 5.94 -21.80 33.39
C LYS A 5 5.24 -21.00 32.29
N PRO A 6 5.29 -21.42 31.02
CA PRO A 6 4.60 -20.72 29.96
C PRO A 6 3.11 -20.66 30.29
N THR A 7 2.58 -19.45 30.43
CA THR A 7 1.15 -19.24 30.66
C THR A 7 0.40 -19.79 29.43
N ARG A 8 -0.56 -20.70 29.65
CA ARG A 8 -1.34 -21.33 28.56
C ARG A 8 -2.01 -20.30 27.64
N THR A 9 -2.28 -19.10 28.16
CA THR A 9 -2.86 -17.98 27.44
C THR A 9 -1.88 -17.32 26.46
N GLY A 10 -0.59 -17.20 26.81
CA GLY A 10 0.41 -16.58 25.95
C GLY A 10 0.65 -17.34 24.64
N LEU A 11 0.71 -18.68 24.71
CA LEU A 11 0.79 -19.53 23.50
C LEU A 11 -0.53 -19.53 22.71
N ASN A 12 -1.67 -19.46 23.39
CA ASN A 12 -2.99 -19.36 22.77
C ASN A 12 -3.21 -18.00 22.06
N GLU A 13 -2.48 -16.95 22.39
CA GLU A 13 -2.56 -15.65 21.70
C GLU A 13 -1.43 -15.44 20.69
N ALA A 14 -0.31 -16.14 20.84
CA ALA A 14 0.86 -16.03 19.97
C ALA A 14 0.55 -16.29 18.48
N TRP A 15 -0.40 -17.16 18.17
CA TRP A 15 -0.78 -17.44 16.77
C TRP A 15 -1.35 -16.20 16.05
N ARG A 16 -1.93 -15.23 16.79
CA ARG A 16 -2.47 -13.99 16.21
C ARG A 16 -1.38 -13.10 15.64
N TYR A 17 -0.19 -13.19 16.19
CA TYR A 17 0.98 -12.39 15.79
C TYR A 17 2.01 -13.22 15.01
N ALA A 18 1.68 -14.46 14.66
CA ALA A 18 2.52 -15.35 13.88
C ALA A 18 2.01 -15.49 12.43
N GLY A 19 2.92 -15.80 11.49
CA GLY A 19 2.57 -16.03 10.09
C GLY A 19 2.15 -14.76 9.34
N GLY A 20 1.25 -14.89 8.35
CA GLY A 20 0.84 -13.79 7.46
C GLY A 20 0.16 -12.60 8.15
N PHE A 21 -0.32 -12.79 9.39
CA PHE A 21 -0.94 -11.75 10.22
C PHE A 21 0.06 -10.98 11.09
N ALA A 22 1.34 -11.40 11.12
CA ALA A 22 2.39 -10.72 11.86
C ALA A 22 2.76 -9.35 11.29
N ARG A 23 2.50 -9.13 9.99
CA ARG A 23 2.77 -7.86 9.31
C ARG A 23 1.46 -7.06 9.24
N PRO A 24 1.31 -5.99 10.04
CA PRO A 24 0.09 -5.19 10.01
C PRO A 24 -0.02 -4.51 8.66
N VAL A 25 -1.14 -4.73 7.97
CA VAL A 25 -1.50 -3.93 6.80
C VAL A 25 -1.72 -2.50 7.29
N THR A 26 -0.89 -1.59 6.81
CA THR A 26 -0.97 -0.17 7.15
C THR A 26 -2.14 0.48 6.40
N LEU A 27 -2.77 1.51 6.98
CA LEU A 27 -3.83 2.27 6.31
C LEU A 27 -3.36 2.84 4.96
N SER A 28 -2.09 3.25 4.89
CA SER A 28 -1.44 3.68 3.65
C SER A 28 -1.39 2.58 2.58
N GLU A 29 -1.14 1.31 2.96
CA GLU A 29 -1.13 0.21 1.99
C GLU A 29 -2.52 -0.04 1.40
N VAL A 30 -3.59 0.17 2.18
CA VAL A 30 -4.97 0.06 1.68
C VAL A 30 -5.33 1.24 0.79
N LEU A 31 -5.04 2.47 1.23
CA LEU A 31 -5.36 3.70 0.48
C LEU A 31 -4.58 3.79 -0.83
N LEU A 32 -3.32 3.33 -0.84
CA LEU A 32 -2.47 3.33 -2.03
C LEU A 32 -2.56 2.01 -2.82
N LYS A 33 -3.44 1.08 -2.41
CA LYS A 33 -3.67 -0.16 -3.14
C LYS A 33 -4.27 0.18 -4.50
N GLY A 34 -3.52 -0.11 -5.56
CA GLY A 34 -3.92 0.21 -6.94
C GLY A 34 -3.50 1.60 -7.41
N PHE A 35 -3.02 2.48 -6.52
CA PHE A 35 -2.54 3.81 -6.89
C PHE A 35 -1.40 3.74 -7.92
N LYS A 36 -0.50 2.74 -7.82
CA LYS A 36 0.59 2.56 -8.80
C LYS A 36 0.08 2.41 -10.24
N TRP A 37 -0.91 1.56 -10.46
CA TRP A 37 -1.47 1.30 -11.79
C TRP A 37 -2.41 2.43 -12.25
N GLY A 38 -3.17 3.01 -11.32
CA GLY A 38 -3.99 4.20 -11.61
C GLY A 38 -3.14 5.40 -12.02
N PHE A 39 -2.05 5.66 -11.32
CA PHE A 39 -1.11 6.75 -11.63
C PHE A 39 -0.35 6.51 -12.95
N ALA A 40 0.01 5.26 -13.23
CA ALA A 40 0.60 4.91 -14.53
C ALA A 40 -0.37 5.22 -15.68
N ALA A 41 -1.63 4.80 -15.58
CA ALA A 41 -2.66 5.10 -16.57
C ALA A 41 -2.90 6.62 -16.72
N PHE A 42 -2.94 7.35 -15.60
CA PHE A 42 -3.07 8.81 -15.60
C PHE A 42 -1.91 9.50 -16.33
N THR A 43 -0.67 9.08 -16.08
CA THR A 43 0.52 9.63 -16.74
C THR A 43 0.50 9.36 -18.24
N VAL A 44 0.08 8.16 -18.65
CA VAL A 44 -0.09 7.80 -20.07
C VAL A 44 -1.16 8.67 -20.73
N ALA A 45 -2.29 8.89 -20.05
CA ALA A 45 -3.34 9.77 -20.55
C ALA A 45 -2.83 11.21 -20.76
N LEU A 46 -2.08 11.77 -19.80
CA LEU A 46 -1.45 13.08 -19.96
C LEU A 46 -0.45 13.13 -21.11
N ALA A 47 0.36 12.09 -21.30
CA ALA A 47 1.31 12.03 -22.41
C ALA A 47 0.60 11.99 -23.77
N ILE A 48 -0.47 11.22 -23.89
CA ILE A 48 -1.32 11.19 -25.09
C ILE A 48 -1.94 12.57 -25.30
N GLU A 49 -2.61 13.13 -24.29
CA GLU A 49 -3.24 14.45 -24.41
C GLU A 49 -2.22 15.52 -24.85
N TYR A 50 -1.04 15.56 -24.24
CA TYR A 50 -0.02 16.56 -24.57
C TYR A 50 0.60 16.38 -25.97
N THR A 51 0.73 15.14 -26.44
CA THR A 51 1.29 14.85 -27.77
C THR A 51 0.28 15.11 -28.89
N PHE A 52 -1.00 14.77 -28.68
CA PHE A 52 -2.07 14.93 -29.67
C PHE A 52 -2.71 16.33 -29.64
N PHE A 53 -2.75 16.98 -28.48
CA PHE A 53 -3.20 18.36 -28.30
C PHE A 53 -2.06 19.19 -27.73
N PRO A 54 -1.01 19.46 -28.52
CA PRO A 54 0.06 20.33 -28.08
C PRO A 54 -0.57 21.67 -27.66
N PRO A 55 -0.22 22.20 -26.49
CA PRO A 55 -0.81 23.45 -26.01
C PRO A 55 -0.61 24.51 -27.09
N LYS A 56 -1.70 25.14 -27.54
CA LYS A 56 -1.59 26.30 -28.43
C LYS A 56 -0.71 27.31 -27.70
N LYS A 57 0.49 27.53 -28.22
CA LYS A 57 1.40 28.58 -27.75
C LYS A 57 0.62 29.89 -27.88
N GLY A 58 0.31 30.51 -26.74
CA GLY A 58 -0.58 31.65 -26.66
C GLY A 58 -0.22 32.72 -27.69
N GLY A 59 -1.12 32.96 -28.62
CA GLY A 59 -1.15 34.20 -29.39
C GLY A 59 -1.90 35.21 -28.55
N HIS A 60 -1.16 36.18 -28.02
CA HIS A 60 -1.70 37.47 -27.61
C HIS A 60 -0.72 38.55 -28.08
#